data_AF-A0A655BMA4-F1
#
_entry.id   AF-A0A655BMA4-F1
#
_cell.length_a   1.000
_cell.length_b   1.000
_cell.length_c   1.000
_cell.angle_alpha   90.00
_cell.angle_beta   90.00
_cell.angle_gamma   90.00
#
_symmetry.space_group_name_H-M   'P 1'
#
loop_
_entity.id
_entity.type
_entity.pdbx_description
1 polymer ?
#
loop_
_entity_poly.entity_id
_entity_poly.type
_entity_poly.pdbx_seq_one_letter_code
_entity_poly.pdbx_strand_id
1 'polypeptide(L)' 'MEHIEAYGFGHIYNHLARRICLRVMQMLRFTKTPPVCDAILFSFDNHILGSNRPVDEIAKELQC' A
#
# COMPACT_ATOMS: atom_id res chain seq x y z
N MET A 1 -12.14 13.06 -2.66
CA MET A 1 -12.23 11.62 -2.94
C MET A 1 -13.18 11.38 -4.10
N GLU A 2 -14.39 11.99 -4.04
CA GLU A 2 -15.35 12.02 -5.15
C GLU A 2 -14.74 12.35 -6.51
N HIS A 3 -13.85 13.34 -6.63
CA HIS A 3 -13.23 13.65 -7.92
C HIS A 3 -12.31 12.53 -8.44
N ILE A 4 -11.49 11.91 -7.59
CA ILE A 4 -10.56 10.86 -8.03
C ILE A 4 -11.34 9.64 -8.52
N GLU A 5 -12.43 9.29 -7.81
CA GLU A 5 -13.31 8.20 -8.18
C GLU A 5 -14.15 8.55 -9.43
N ALA A 6 -14.73 9.74 -9.49
CA ALA A 6 -15.53 10.22 -10.62
C ALA A 6 -14.74 10.28 -11.94
N TYR A 7 -13.43 10.51 -11.87
CA TYR A 7 -12.53 10.49 -13.04
C TYR A 7 -11.85 9.13 -13.27
N GLY A 8 -12.21 8.08 -12.51
CA GLY A 8 -11.67 6.73 -12.71
C GLY A 8 -10.19 6.55 -12.31
N PHE A 9 -9.64 7.48 -11.52
CA PHE A 9 -8.25 7.47 -11.09
C PHE A 9 -7.98 6.62 -9.84
N GLY A 10 -8.95 5.82 -9.38
CA GLY A 10 -8.80 4.96 -8.19
C GLY A 10 -7.56 4.03 -8.25
N HIS A 11 -7.16 3.60 -9.44
CA HIS A 11 -5.96 2.78 -9.67
C HIS A 11 -4.65 3.45 -9.20
N ILE A 12 -4.63 4.79 -9.09
CA ILE A 12 -3.47 5.55 -8.58
C ILE A 12 -3.15 5.16 -7.13
N TYR A 13 -4.15 4.83 -6.32
CA TYR A 13 -3.91 4.46 -4.92
C TYR A 13 -3.05 3.18 -4.81
N ASN A 14 -3.33 2.16 -5.62
CA ASN A 14 -2.50 0.95 -5.69
C ASN A 14 -1.10 1.24 -6.27
N HIS A 15 -0.99 2.18 -7.20
CA HIS A 15 0.32 2.63 -7.69
C HIS A 15 1.13 3.31 -6.59
N LEU A 16 0.52 4.24 -5.84
CA LEU A 16 1.15 4.94 -4.72
C LEU A 16 1.60 3.96 -3.63
N ALA A 17 0.76 2.99 -3.25
CA ALA A 17 1.12 1.96 -2.29
C ALA A 17 2.40 1.21 -2.69
N ARG A 18 2.49 0.76 -3.95
CA ARG A 18 3.70 0.11 -4.48
C ARG A 18 4.92 1.03 -4.47
N ARG A 19 4.74 2.32 -4.79
CA ARG A 19 5.83 3.32 -4.75
C ARG A 19 6.35 3.56 -3.33
N ILE A 20 5.49 3.50 -2.32
CA ILE A 20 5.90 3.58 -0.90
C ILE A 20 6.81 2.40 -0.56
N CYS A 21 6.40 1.16 -0.87
CA CYS A 21 7.21 -0.03 -0.62
C CYS A 21 8.57 0.06 -1.32
N LEU A 22 8.60 0.46 -2.60
CA LEU A 22 9.85 0.66 -3.35
C LEU A 22 10.77 1.68 -2.68
N ARG A 23 10.21 2.80 -2.19
CA ARG A 23 10.98 3.83 -1.51
C ARG A 23 11.58 3.33 -0.20
N VAL A 24 10.81 2.58 0.60
CA VAL A 24 11.29 1.95 1.84
C VAL A 24 12.44 0.99 1.52
N MET A 25 12.29 0.13 0.51
CA MET A 25 13.35 -0.80 0.09
C MET A 25 14.62 -0.08 -0.39
N GLN A 26 14.49 1.04 -1.12
CA GLN A 26 15.64 1.86 -1.51
C GLN A 26 16.39 2.45 -0.32
N MET A 27 15.67 2.85 0.72
CA MET A 27 16.27 3.36 1.97
C MET A 27 16.98 2.25 2.75
N LEU A 28 16.44 1.03 2.71
CA LEU A 28 16.98 -0.15 3.42
C LEU A 28 17.95 -0.98 2.58
N ARG A 29 18.42 -0.47 1.43
CA ARG A 29 19.23 -1.23 0.45
C ARG A 29 20.56 -1.80 0.97
N PHE A 30 21.05 -1.29 2.10
CA PHE A 30 22.30 -1.75 2.73
C PHE A 30 22.05 -2.61 3.99
N THR A 31 20.79 -2.84 4.35
CA THR A 31 20.41 -3.74 5.44
C THR A 31 20.58 -5.18 4.97
N LYS A 32 21.31 -6.01 5.74
CA LYS A 32 21.58 -7.42 5.36
C LYS A 32 20.30 -8.23 5.17
N THR A 33 19.30 -7.99 6.01
CA THR A 33 17.98 -8.64 5.98
C THR A 33 16.92 -7.55 6.11
N PRO A 34 16.60 -6.83 5.02
CA PRO A 34 15.63 -5.76 5.09
C PRO A 34 14.24 -6.34 5.41
N PRO A 35 13.48 -5.74 6.33
CA PRO A 35 12.10 -6.15 6.57
C PRO A 35 11.25 -5.97 5.31
N VAL A 36 10.23 -6.81 5.16
CA VAL A 36 9.19 -6.63 4.14
C VAL A 36 8.25 -5.51 4.58
N CYS A 37 7.75 -4.73 3.63
CA CYS A 37 6.85 -3.62 3.89
C CYS A 37 5.61 -3.74 3.01
N ASP A 38 4.46 -3.76 3.66
CA ASP A 38 3.16 -3.55 3.04
C ASP A 38 2.67 -2.13 3.30
N ALA A 39 1.90 -1.60 2.36
CA ALA A 39 1.32 -0.27 2.42
C ALA A 39 -0.17 -0.35 2.09
N ILE A 40 -1.00 0.15 3.00
CA ILE A 40 -2.45 0.23 2.85
C ILE A 40 -2.84 1.70 3.04
N LEU A 41 -3.54 2.26 2.05
CA LEU A 41 -4.04 3.63 2.09
C LEU A 41 -5.49 3.61 2.53
N PHE A 42 -5.82 4.42 3.53
CA PHE A 42 -7.17 4.60 4.02
C PHE A 42 -7.68 6.01 3.73
N SER A 43 -8.99 6.13 3.53
CA SER A 43 -9.68 7.41 3.63
C SER A 43 -9.72 7.88 5.09
N PHE A 44 -10.10 9.15 5.30
CA PHE A 44 -10.38 9.63 6.65
C PHE A 44 -11.55 8.89 7.32
N ASP A 45 -12.45 8.31 6.53
CA ASP A 45 -13.55 7.47 7.00
C ASP A 45 -13.17 5.98 7.16
N ASN A 46 -11.86 5.67 7.13
CA ASN A 46 -11.31 4.32 7.27
C ASN A 46 -11.71 3.33 6.16
N HIS A 47 -12.13 3.80 5.00
CA HIS A 47 -12.29 2.95 3.82
C HIS A 47 -10.94 2.68 3.16
N ILE A 48 -10.69 1.44 2.74
CA ILE A 48 -9.49 1.08 2.00
C ILE A 48 -9.56 1.73 0.61
N LEU A 49 -8.54 2.53 0.27
CA LEU A 49 -8.41 3.20 -1.03
C LEU A 49 -7.51 2.41 -1.99
N GLY A 50 -6.48 1.77 -1.45
CA GLY A 50 -5.57 0.96 -2.22
C GLY A 50 -4.48 0.34 -1.37
N SER A 51 -3.81 -0.66 -1.93
CA SER A 51 -2.75 -1.40 -1.27
C SER A 51 -1.70 -1.88 -2.25
N ASN A 52 -0.50 -2.21 -1.76
CA ASN A 52 0.59 -2.71 -2.60
C ASN A 52 0.34 -4.13 -3.09
N ARG A 53 -0.46 -4.91 -2.35
CA ARG A 53 -0.95 -6.25 -2.63
C ARG A 53 -2.33 -6.48 -1.97
N PRO A 54 -3.06 -7.57 -2.28
CA PRO A 54 -4.39 -7.81 -1.71
C PRO A 54 -4.40 -7.78 -0.17
N VAL A 55 -5.39 -7.10 0.42
CA VAL A 55 -5.44 -6.86 1.88
C VAL A 55 -5.78 -8.13 2.65
N ASP A 56 -6.55 -9.02 2.06
CA ASP A 56 -6.87 -10.35 2.58
C ASP A 56 -5.61 -11.22 2.74
N GLU A 57 -4.67 -11.15 1.79
CA GLU A 57 -3.37 -11.82 1.91
C GLU A 57 -2.54 -11.25 3.06
N ILE A 58 -2.47 -9.92 3.19
CA ILE A 58 -1.78 -9.26 4.30
C ILE A 58 -2.40 -9.66 5.65
N ALA A 59 -3.73 -9.59 5.75
CA ALA A 59 -4.44 -9.93 6.97
C ALA A 59 -4.21 -11.39 7.38
N LYS A 60 -4.19 -12.31 6.42
CA LYS A 60 -3.92 -13.73 6.67
C LYS A 60 -2.50 -13.97 7.22
N GLU A 61 -1.51 -13.26 6.71
CA GLU A 61 -0.13 -13.37 7.21
C GLU A 61 0.08 -12.76 8.60
N LEU A 62 -0.77 -11.79 9.00
CA LEU A 62 -0.73 -11.16 10.32
C LEU A 62 -1.51 -11.93 11.41
N GLN A 63 -2.30 -12.93 11.03
CA GLN A 63 -2.98 -13.81 11.97
C GLN A 63 -1.97 -14.84 12.51
N CYS A 64 -1.37 -14.52 13.66
CA CYS A 64 -0.51 -15.43 14.45
C CYS A 64 -1.30 -16.62 15.01
#